data_AF-A0A021VRY9-F1
#
_entry.id   AF-A0A021VRY9-F1
#
_cell.length_a   1.000
_cell.length_b   1.000
_cell.length_c   1.000
_cell.angle_alpha   90.00
_cell.angle_beta   90.00
_cell.angle_gamma   90.00
#
_symmetry.space_group_name_H-M   'P 1'
#
loop_
_entity.id
_entity.type
_entity.pdbx_description
1 polymer ?
#
loop_
_entity_poly.entity_id
_entity_poly.type
_entity_poly.pdbx_seq_one_letter_code
_entity_poly.pdbx_strand_id
1 'polypeptide(L)' 'MPRGVRLGVDLGTVRIGVAASDPDGLLATPVETVPRDRTGAGADVRHLAGLVADRAAAVVYVGL' A
#
# COMPACT_ATOMS: atom_id res chain seq x y z
N MET A 1 -11.53 1.16 14.67
CA MET A 1 -11.56 1.13 13.19
C MET A 1 -12.30 -0.12 12.74
N PRO A 2 -12.98 -0.13 11.58
CA PRO A 2 -13.63 -1.33 11.06
C PRO A 2 -12.61 -2.45 10.84
N ARG A 3 -13.05 -3.70 11.03
CA ARG A 3 -12.25 -4.89 10.74
C ARG A 3 -11.97 -4.96 9.24
N GLY A 4 -10.78 -5.39 8.85
CA GLY A 4 -10.37 -5.50 7.45
C GLY A 4 -8.86 -5.34 7.26
N VAL A 5 -8.38 -5.82 6.11
CA VAL A 5 -6.96 -5.72 5.71
C VAL A 5 -6.54 -4.26 5.71
N ARG A 6 -5.34 -3.97 6.19
CA ARG A 6 -4.76 -2.63 6.17
C ARG A 6 -3.54 -2.63 5.26
N LEU A 7 -3.43 -1.63 4.39
CA LEU A 7 -2.28 -1.47 3.51
C LEU A 7 -1.34 -0.42 4.11
N GLY A 8 -0.09 -0.80 4.36
CA GLY A 8 0.99 0.13 4.68
C GLY A 8 1.75 0.52 3.42
N VAL A 9 1.93 1.82 3.20
CA VAL A 9 2.63 2.42 2.06
C VAL A 9 3.78 3.27 2.57
N ASP A 10 5.00 2.85 2.30
CA ASP A 10 6.24 3.54 2.69
C ASP A 10 6.88 4.23 1.49
N LEU A 11 6.79 5.56 1.44
CA LEU A 11 7.19 6.36 0.29
C LEU A 11 8.68 6.70 0.33
N GLY A 12 9.47 5.99 -0.48
CA GLY A 12 10.85 6.38 -0.75
C GLY A 12 10.99 7.27 -1.98
N THR A 13 12.19 7.83 -2.18
CA THR A 13 12.53 8.68 -3.33
C THR A 13 12.60 7.93 -4.66
N VAL A 14 12.83 6.60 -4.61
CA VAL A 14 13.01 5.73 -5.79
C VAL A 14 11.95 4.63 -5.85
N ARG A 15 11.50 4.16 -4.69
CA ARG A 15 10.65 2.97 -4.54
C ARG A 15 9.65 3.19 -3.43
N ILE A 16 8.55 2.49 -3.52
CA ILE A 16 7.49 2.48 -2.51
C ILE A 16 7.41 1.08 -1.93
N GLY A 17 7.65 0.94 -0.63
CA GLY A 17 7.43 -0.30 0.08
C GLY A 17 5.94 -0.50 0.35
N VAL A 18 5.41 -1.69 0.09
CA VAL A 18 4.01 -2.01 0.38
C VAL A 18 3.93 -3.24 1.27
N ALA A 19 3.15 -3.14 2.35
CA ALA A 19 2.82 -4.23 3.24
C ALA A 19 1.30 -4.31 3.45
N ALA A 20 0.78 -5.51 3.73
CA ALA A 20 -0.63 -5.71 4.07
C ALA A 20 -0.73 -6.40 5.43
N SER A 21 -1.69 -6.01 6.24
CA SER A 21 -2.00 -6.72 7.47
C SER A 21 -3.03 -7.82 7.28
N ASP A 22 -3.13 -8.75 8.23
CA ASP A 22 -4.34 -9.56 8.37
C ASP A 22 -5.59 -8.68 8.71
N PRO A 23 -6.82 -9.22 8.66
CA PRO A 23 -8.04 -8.45 8.91
C PRO A 23 -8.20 -7.89 10.34
N ASP A 24 -7.56 -8.51 11.33
CA ASP A 24 -7.48 -7.99 12.70
C ASP A 24 -6.34 -6.96 12.82
N GLY A 25 -5.42 -7.02 11.87
CA GLY A 25 -4.22 -6.24 11.67
C GLY A 25 -3.25 -6.36 12.83
N LEU A 26 -2.99 -7.62 13.18
CA LEU A 26 -2.02 -8.04 14.17
C LEU A 26 -0.61 -8.14 13.56
N LEU A 27 -0.51 -8.64 12.32
CA LEU A 27 0.74 -8.85 11.61
C LEU A 27 0.70 -8.21 10.23
N ALA A 28 1.68 -7.35 9.94
CA ALA A 28 1.93 -6.85 8.60
C ALA A 28 2.92 -7.78 7.87
N THR A 29 2.57 -8.17 6.65
CA THR A 29 3.43 -8.96 5.76
C THR A 29 3.79 -8.16 4.51
N PRO A 30 5.02 -8.30 3.99
CA PRO A 30 5.42 -7.60 2.77
C PRO A 30 4.56 -8.06 1.59
N VAL A 31 4.12 -7.10 0.77
CA VAL A 31 3.36 -7.35 -0.45
C VAL A 31 4.27 -7.26 -1.66
N GLU A 32 4.82 -6.07 -1.90
CA GLU A 32 5.74 -5.83 -3.01
C GLU A 32 6.52 -4.52 -2.81
N THR A 33 7.39 -4.22 -3.77
CA THR A 33 8.03 -2.90 -3.90
C THR A 33 7.63 -2.30 -5.24
N VAL A 34 6.90 -1.19 -5.21
CA VAL A 34 6.42 -0.49 -6.41
C VAL A 34 7.46 0.56 -6.83
N PRO A 35 7.83 0.65 -8.13
CA PRO A 35 8.66 1.73 -8.62
C PRO A 35 7.96 3.09 -8.45
N ARG A 36 8.65 4.12 -7.96
CA ARG A 36 8.07 5.46 -7.86
C ARG A 36 7.95 6.10 -9.24
N ASP A 37 6.77 6.57 -9.58
CA ASP A 37 6.56 7.41 -10.75
C ASP A 37 7.01 8.85 -10.45
N ARG A 38 8.07 9.27 -11.12
CA ARG A 38 8.62 10.64 -11.01
C ARG A 38 8.20 11.55 -12.16
N THR A 39 7.46 11.03 -13.14
CA THR A 39 6.97 11.78 -14.31
C THR A 39 5.72 12.60 -13.99
N GLY A 40 5.03 12.28 -12.89
CA GLY A 40 3.76 12.91 -12.52
C GLY A 40 2.54 12.28 -13.20
N ALA A 41 2.72 11.21 -13.99
CA ALA A 41 1.63 10.51 -14.66
C ALA A 41 0.75 9.68 -13.70
N GLY A 42 1.17 9.51 -12.45
CA GLY A 42 0.45 8.80 -11.39
C GLY A 42 0.41 7.28 -11.58
N ALA A 43 1.40 6.71 -12.26
CA ALA A 43 1.43 5.27 -12.55
C ALA A 43 1.51 4.42 -11.26
N ASP A 44 2.30 4.84 -10.29
CA ASP A 44 2.41 4.17 -9.00
C ASP A 44 1.15 4.31 -8.15
N VAL A 45 0.48 5.46 -8.14
CA VAL A 45 -0.80 5.65 -7.45
C VAL A 45 -1.86 4.72 -8.03
N ARG A 46 -1.92 4.58 -9.37
CA ARG A 46 -2.82 3.61 -10.02
C ARG A 46 -2.49 2.17 -9.62
N HIS A 47 -1.21 1.81 -9.57
CA HIS A 47 -0.77 0.48 -9.13
C HIS A 47 -1.17 0.22 -7.67
N LEU A 48 -0.90 1.15 -6.77
CA LEU A 48 -1.30 1.07 -5.36
C LEU A 48 -2.82 0.96 -5.20
N ALA A 49 -3.60 1.70 -5.99
CA ALA A 49 -5.06 1.60 -6.00
C ALA A 49 -5.54 0.20 -6.42
N GLY A 50 -4.85 -0.43 -7.38
CA GLY A 50 -5.08 -1.84 -7.72
C GLY A 50 -4.85 -2.75 -6.52
N LEU A 51 -3.73 -2.60 -5.80
CA LEU A 51 -3.44 -3.40 -4.61
C LEU A 51 -4.46 -3.23 -3.49
N VAL A 52 -4.98 -2.01 -3.31
CA VAL A 52 -6.07 -1.70 -2.36
C VAL A 52 -7.33 -2.45 -2.74
N ALA A 53 -7.72 -2.40 -4.03
CA ALA A 53 -8.92 -3.08 -4.54
C ALA A 53 -8.81 -4.60 -4.43
N ASP A 54 -7.69 -5.18 -4.89
CA ASP A 54 -7.45 -6.62 -4.91
C ASP A 54 -7.52 -7.26 -3.52
N ARG A 55 -7.11 -6.50 -2.48
CA ARG A 55 -7.09 -6.95 -1.09
C ARG A 55 -8.32 -6.51 -0.28
N ALA A 56 -9.22 -5.76 -0.90
CA ALA A 56 -10.32 -5.09 -0.21
C ALA A 56 -9.84 -4.35 1.06
N ALA A 57 -8.73 -3.61 0.94
CA ALA A 57 -8.13 -2.96 2.10
C ALA A 57 -9.10 -1.92 2.70
N ALA A 58 -9.36 -2.05 4.00
CA ALA A 58 -10.26 -1.18 4.75
C ALA A 58 -9.59 0.14 5.17
N VAL A 59 -8.27 0.15 5.29
CA VAL A 59 -7.47 1.31 5.69
C VAL A 59 -6.16 1.32 4.92
N VAL A 60 -5.69 2.51 4.55
CA VAL A 60 -4.35 2.74 4.00
C VAL A 60 -3.58 3.66 4.95
N TYR A 61 -2.39 3.24 5.36
CA TYR A 61 -1.44 4.07 6.11
C TYR A 61 -0.32 4.50 5.19
N VAL A 62 0.06 5.77 5.26
CA VAL A 62 1.16 6.35 4.48
C VAL A 62 2.26 6.81 5.44
N GLY A 63 3.47 6.29 5.27
CA GLY A 63 4.66 6.74 6.00
C GLY A 63 5.11 8.12 5.53
N LEU A 64 5.54 8.96 6.48
CA LEU A 64 6.01 10.34 6.26
C LEU A 64 7.52 10.46 6.50
#